data_AF-A0A7S3RWZ1-F1
#
_entry.id   AF-A0A7S3RWZ1-F1
#
_cell.length_a   1.000
_cell.length_b   1.000
_cell.length_c   1.000
_cell.angle_alpha   90.00
_cell.angle_beta   90.00
_cell.angle_gamma   90.00
#
_symmetry.space_group_name_H-M   'P 1'
#
loop_
_entity.id
_entity.type
_entity.pdbx_description
1 polymer ?
#
loop_
_entity_poly.entity_id
_entity_poly.type
_entity_poly.pdbx_seq_one_letter_code
_entity_poly.pdbx_strand_id
1 'polypeptide(L)'
;MLLETPAAPPAPPVDLPSPPKRADSFGGSSALGSSAVCGIDLGSRRAYVRWTVLAPLLTTIWLCIGAEIAYAAWIYTYATHCASMRSEEAAYLTSLYWSSFTV
;
A
#
# COMPACT_ATOMS: atom_id res chain seq x y z
N MET A 1 45.02 74.05 6.60
CA MET A 1 43.70 74.60 6.91
C MET A 1 42.75 73.43 7.17
N LEU A 2 42.26 73.36 8.42
CA LEU A 2 41.03 72.74 8.94
C LEU A 2 40.64 71.27 8.61
N LEU A 3 40.57 70.48 9.71
CA LEU A 3 39.67 69.38 10.10
C LEU A 3 39.46 68.17 9.16
N GLU A 4 39.78 66.97 9.64
CA GLU A 4 38.76 66.01 10.14
C GLU A 4 39.38 64.82 10.89
N THR A 5 38.57 64.29 11.81
CA THR A 5 38.80 63.44 12.98
C THR A 5 39.03 61.95 12.61
N PRO A 6 39.77 61.14 13.40
CA PRO A 6 40.08 59.75 13.01
C PRO A 6 38.87 58.82 13.11
N ALA A 7 38.51 58.15 12.02
CA ALA A 7 37.47 57.13 11.99
C ALA A 7 38.01 55.77 12.48
N ALA A 8 37.32 55.20 13.47
CA ALA A 8 37.64 53.98 14.19
C ALA A 8 37.65 52.71 13.29
N PRO A 9 38.41 51.66 13.68
CA PRO A 9 38.45 50.38 12.99
C PRO A 9 37.12 49.58 13.09
N PRO A 10 36.86 48.64 12.15
CA PRO A 10 35.60 47.90 12.06
C PRO A 10 35.35 47.00 13.28
N ALA A 11 34.12 47.03 13.79
CA ALA A 11 33.69 46.18 14.90
C ALA A 11 33.61 44.70 14.48
N PRO A 12 33.96 43.75 15.37
CA PRO A 12 33.81 42.32 15.13
C PRO A 12 32.33 41.91 15.06
N PRO A 13 32.00 40.78 14.38
CA PRO A 13 30.64 40.27 14.34
C PRO A 13 30.14 39.97 15.76
N VAL A 14 29.00 40.55 16.10
CA VAL A 14 28.28 40.30 17.35
C VAL A 14 27.65 38.91 17.24
N ASP A 15 28.12 37.96 18.05
CA ASP A 15 27.44 36.69 18.27
C ASP A 15 26.11 36.96 18.99
N LEU A 16 25.00 36.81 18.24
CA LEU A 16 23.67 36.82 18.83
C LEU A 16 23.47 35.57 19.70
N PRO A 17 22.86 35.69 20.89
CA PRO A 17 22.36 34.53 21.61
C PRO A 17 21.28 33.84 20.77
N SER A 18 21.46 32.53 20.56
CA SER A 18 20.50 31.68 19.87
C SER A 18 19.13 31.74 20.53
N PRO A 19 18.03 31.82 19.75
CA PRO A 19 16.68 31.86 20.32
C PRO A 19 16.40 30.53 21.07
N PRO A 20 15.61 30.57 22.15
CA PRO A 20 15.27 29.37 22.90
C PRO A 20 14.58 28.37 21.95
N LYS A 21 15.14 27.16 21.91
CA LYS A 21 14.63 26.00 21.18
C LYS A 21 13.16 25.81 21.54
N ARG A 22 12.27 26.22 20.62
CA ARG A 22 10.83 25.97 20.71
C ARG A 22 10.67 24.45 20.80
N ALA A 23 10.19 23.97 21.94
CA ALA A 23 9.76 22.59 22.05
C ALA A 23 8.56 22.43 21.12
N ASP A 24 8.82 21.88 19.94
CA ASP A 24 7.77 21.41 19.04
C ASP A 24 7.16 20.14 19.64
N SER A 25 6.37 20.32 20.69
CA SER A 25 5.30 19.39 21.05
C SER A 25 4.05 19.76 20.25
N PHE A 26 4.16 19.66 18.92
CA PHE A 26 3.00 19.51 18.07
C PHE A 26 2.94 18.05 17.62
N GLY A 27 2.27 17.27 18.45
CA GLY A 27 1.83 15.93 18.10
C GLY A 27 1.16 15.99 16.72
N GLY A 28 1.56 15.06 15.86
CA GLY A 28 0.88 14.79 14.61
C GLY A 28 -0.57 14.42 14.90
N SER A 29 -1.43 15.41 14.88
CA SER A 29 -2.84 15.21 14.60
C SER A 29 -3.01 15.60 13.15
N SER A 30 -2.81 14.62 12.27
CA SER A 30 -3.55 14.60 11.02
C SER A 30 -5.01 14.76 11.42
N ALA A 31 -5.53 15.98 11.31
CA ALA A 31 -6.95 16.25 11.38
C ALA A 31 -7.56 15.58 10.15
N LEU A 32 -7.72 14.25 10.26
CA LEU A 32 -8.66 13.47 9.52
C LEU A 32 -9.96 14.24 9.64
N GLY A 33 -10.43 14.80 8.54
CA GLY A 33 -11.74 15.42 8.46
C GLY A 33 -12.81 14.36 8.72
N SER A 34 -12.99 13.98 9.98
CA SER A 34 -14.15 13.26 10.45
C SER A 34 -15.28 14.26 10.43
N SER A 35 -15.93 14.33 9.27
CA SER A 35 -17.19 15.03 9.09
C SER A 35 -18.26 14.20 9.80
N ALA A 36 -18.26 14.24 11.13
CA ALA A 36 -19.34 13.70 11.93
C ALA A 36 -20.49 14.72 11.93
N VAL A 37 -21.57 14.40 11.21
CA VAL A 37 -22.84 15.13 11.32
C VAL A 37 -23.70 14.35 12.30
N CYS A 38 -24.14 15.00 13.38
CA CYS A 38 -25.04 14.41 14.37
C CYS A 38 -24.49 13.14 15.07
N GLY A 39 -23.21 13.13 15.44
CA GLY A 39 -22.61 12.02 16.21
C GLY A 39 -22.43 10.70 15.45
N ILE A 40 -22.73 10.67 14.15
CA ILE A 40 -22.54 9.51 13.28
C ILE A 40 -21.24 9.70 12.51
N ASP A 41 -20.26 8.83 12.76
CA ASP A 41 -19.01 8.80 12.01
C ASP A 41 -19.26 8.33 10.57
N LEU A 42 -19.47 9.28 9.66
CA LEU A 42 -19.74 9.05 8.24
C LEU A 42 -18.52 8.43 7.52
N GLY A 43 -17.31 8.65 8.05
CA GLY A 43 -16.07 8.03 7.58
C GLY A 43 -16.06 6.52 7.85
N SER A 44 -16.42 6.13 9.07
CA SER A 44 -16.50 4.73 9.49
C SER A 44 -17.62 3.96 8.76
N ARG A 45 -18.77 4.58 8.51
CA ARG A 45 -19.87 3.92 7.78
C ARG A 45 -19.54 3.66 6.31
N ARG A 46 -18.90 4.61 5.61
CA ARG A 46 -18.43 4.39 4.23
C ARG A 46 -17.29 3.38 4.17
N ALA A 47 -16.38 3.40 5.13
CA ALA A 47 -15.31 2.41 5.24
C ALA A 47 -15.89 1.01 5.52
N TYR A 48 -16.87 0.89 6.41
CA TYR A 48 -17.56 -0.37 6.72
C TYR A 48 -18.35 -0.92 5.52
N VAL A 49 -19.10 -0.07 4.81
CA VAL A 49 -19.80 -0.47 3.58
C VAL A 49 -18.82 -0.87 2.47
N ARG A 50 -17.69 -0.18 2.35
CA ARG A 50 -16.63 -0.60 1.41
C ARG A 50 -16.00 -1.91 1.85
N TRP A 51 -15.70 -2.10 3.13
CA TRP A 51 -15.03 -3.29 3.64
C TRP A 51 -15.92 -4.53 3.56
N THR A 52 -17.22 -4.38 3.81
CA THR A 52 -18.22 -5.46 3.65
C THR A 52 -18.41 -5.92 2.21
N VAL A 53 -18.05 -5.09 1.22
CA VAL A 53 -18.06 -5.47 -0.21
C VAL A 53 -16.68 -5.93 -0.68
N LEU A 54 -15.61 -5.23 -0.30
CA LEU A 54 -14.25 -5.59 -0.70
C LEU A 54 -13.78 -6.91 -0.08
N ALA A 55 -14.12 -7.19 1.18
CA ALA A 55 -13.71 -8.41 1.84
C ALA A 55 -14.23 -9.67 1.14
N PRO A 56 -15.55 -9.86 0.90
CA PRO A 56 -16.02 -11.06 0.19
C PRO A 56 -15.51 -11.10 -1.25
N LEU A 57 -15.37 -9.96 -1.93
CA LEU A 57 -14.80 -9.91 -3.28
C LEU A 57 -13.36 -10.46 -3.28
N LEU A 58 -12.49 -9.94 -2.41
CA LEU A 58 -11.12 -10.43 -2.26
C LEU A 58 -11.07 -11.91 -1.88
N THR A 59 -11.93 -12.35 -0.97
CA THR A 59 -12.02 -13.77 -0.59
C THR A 59 -12.42 -14.63 -1.78
N THR A 60 -13.42 -14.23 -2.56
CA THR A 60 -13.84 -14.99 -3.75
C THR A 60 -12.75 -15.06 -4.81
N ILE A 61 -12.08 -13.95 -5.11
CA ILE A 61 -10.97 -13.92 -6.06
C ILE A 61 -9.83 -14.83 -5.59
N TRP A 62 -9.44 -14.73 -4.32
CA TRP A 62 -8.40 -15.58 -3.75
C TRP A 62 -8.76 -17.07 -3.80
N LEU A 63 -10.02 -17.40 -3.52
CA LEU A 63 -10.51 -18.77 -3.55
C LEU A 63 -10.61 -19.32 -4.99
N CYS A 64 -10.99 -18.49 -5.95
CA CYS A 64 -10.98 -18.84 -7.38
C CYS A 64 -9.56 -19.14 -7.87
N ILE A 65 -8.60 -18.25 -7.61
CA ILE A 65 -7.19 -18.45 -8.01
C ILE A 65 -6.62 -19.71 -7.33
N GLY A 66 -6.91 -19.91 -6.04
CA GLY A 66 -6.50 -21.11 -5.32
C GLY A 66 -7.08 -22.39 -5.92
N ALA A 67 -8.38 -22.36 -6.27
CA ALA A 67 -9.05 -23.48 -6.92
C ALA A 67 -8.46 -23.77 -8.30
N GLU A 68 -8.19 -22.76 -9.12
CA GLU A 68 -7.59 -22.91 -10.46
C GLU A 68 -6.24 -23.62 -10.41
N ILE A 69 -5.36 -23.20 -9.48
CA ILE A 69 -4.03 -23.77 -9.33
C ILE A 69 -4.12 -25.21 -8.80
N ALA A 70 -4.99 -25.46 -7.82
CA ALA A 70 -5.21 -26.81 -7.29
C ALA A 70 -5.76 -27.76 -8.35
N TYR A 71 -6.71 -27.30 -9.18
CA TYR A 71 -7.27 -28.10 -10.27
C TYR A 71 -6.24 -28.40 -11.36
N ALA A 72 -5.40 -27.42 -11.72
CA ALA A 72 -4.32 -27.62 -12.69
C ALA A 72 -3.36 -28.73 -12.24
N ALA A 73 -2.95 -28.72 -10.96
CA ALA A 73 -2.09 -29.75 -10.40
C ALA A 73 -2.79 -31.12 -10.30
N TRP A 74 -4.08 -31.11 -9.99
CA TRP A 74 -4.88 -32.33 -9.89
C TRP A 74 -5.09 -33.00 -11.25
N ILE A 75 -5.33 -32.26 -12.33
CA ILE A 75 -5.53 -32.81 -13.69
C ILE A 75 -4.34 -33.69 -14.12
N TYR A 76 -3.12 -33.23 -13.87
CA TYR A 76 -1.92 -33.98 -14.23
C TYR A 76 -1.81 -35.30 -13.43
N THR A 77 -2.02 -35.24 -12.12
CA THR A 77 -1.95 -36.44 -11.26
C THR A 77 -3.11 -37.40 -11.55
N TYR A 78 -4.29 -36.90 -11.84
CA TYR A 78 -5.44 -37.71 -12.27
C TYR A 78 -5.16 -38.42 -13.61
N ALA A 79 -4.65 -37.72 -14.63
CA ALA A 79 -4.37 -38.30 -15.94
C ALA A 79 -3.32 -39.42 -15.86
N THR A 80 -2.27 -39.21 -15.06
CA THR A 80 -1.20 -40.19 -14.87
C THR A 80 -1.63 -41.39 -14.03
N HIS A 81 -2.41 -41.20 -12.96
CA HIS A 81 -2.81 -42.27 -12.06
C HIS A 81 -4.07 -43.04 -12.49
N CYS A 82 -5.08 -42.36 -13.02
CA CYS A 82 -6.37 -42.98 -13.34
C CYS A 82 -6.49 -43.40 -14.80
N ALA A 83 -5.88 -42.66 -15.74
CA ALA A 83 -5.96 -42.95 -17.17
C ALA A 83 -4.71 -43.67 -17.72
N SER A 84 -3.68 -43.88 -16.89
CA SER A 84 -2.37 -44.42 -17.31
C SER A 84 -1.78 -43.72 -18.55
N MET A 85 -2.09 -42.42 -18.72
CA MET A 85 -1.57 -41.62 -19.82
C MET A 85 -0.06 -41.40 -19.70
N ARG A 86 0.62 -41.31 -20.83
CA ARG A 86 2.05 -40.97 -20.86
C ARG A 86 2.24 -39.51 -20.42
N SER A 87 3.39 -39.23 -19.83
CA SER A 87 3.73 -37.91 -19.28
C SER A 87 3.54 -36.78 -20.30
N GLU A 88 3.89 -37.03 -21.57
CA GLU A 88 3.68 -36.11 -22.68
C GLU A 88 2.22 -35.73 -22.94
N GLU A 89 1.29 -36.69 -22.84
CA GLU A 89 -0.13 -36.48 -23.08
C GLU A 89 -0.79 -35.75 -21.89
N ALA A 90 -0.38 -36.08 -20.66
CA ALA A 90 -0.83 -35.40 -19.45
C ALA A 90 -0.36 -33.92 -19.42
N ALA A 91 0.86 -33.65 -19.89
CA ALA A 91 1.35 -32.28 -20.04
C ALA A 91 0.53 -31.50 -21.08
N TYR A 92 0.21 -32.13 -22.22
CA TYR A 92 -0.63 -31.51 -23.25
C TYR A 92 -2.04 -31.16 -22.73
N LEU A 93 -2.68 -32.05 -21.99
CA LEU A 93 -3.95 -31.78 -21.31
C LEU A 93 -3.87 -30.59 -20.34
N THR A 94 -2.77 -30.51 -19.59
CA THR A 94 -2.52 -29.39 -18.68
C THR A 94 -2.36 -28.06 -19.44
N SER A 95 -1.70 -28.07 -20.60
CA SER A 95 -1.61 -26.89 -21.48
C SER A 95 -2.95 -26.48 -22.07
N LEU A 96 -3.80 -27.45 -22.45
CA LEU A 96 -5.17 -27.17 -22.92
C LEU A 96 -6.04 -26.55 -21.81
N TYR A 97 -5.90 -27.03 -20.57
CA TYR A 97 -6.58 -26.44 -19.42
C TYR A 97 -6.24 -24.94 -19.28
N TRP A 98 -4.96 -24.58 -19.31
CA TRP A 98 -4.56 -23.17 -19.27
C TRP A 98 -5.04 -22.37 -20.48
N SER A 99 -5.03 -22.98 -21.66
CA SER A 99 -5.49 -22.33 -22.89
C SER A 99 -6.98 -21.99 -22.84
N SER A 100 -7.80 -22.80 -22.17
CA SER A 100 -9.24 -22.57 -22.05
C SER A 100 -9.61 -21.27 -21.33
N PHE A 101 -8.72 -20.72 -20.49
CA PHE A 101 -8.92 -19.42 -19.83
C PHE A 101 -8.49 -18.23 -20.71
N THR A 102 -7.81 -18.49 -21.82
CA THR A 102 -7.20 -17.47 -22.67
C THR A 102 -7.85 -17.28 -24.04
N VAL A 103 -8.77 -18.18 -24.43
CA VAL A 103 -9.59 -18.08 -25.66
C VAL A 103 -10.75 -17.11 -25.43
#